data_AF-A0A928ULT7-F1
#
_entry.id   AF-A0A928ULT7-F1
#
_cell.length_a   1.000
_cell.length_b   1.000
_cell.length_c   1.000
_cell.angle_alpha   90.00
_cell.angle_beta   90.00
_cell.angle_gamma   90.00
#
_symmetry.space_group_name_H-M   'P 1'
#
loop_
_entity.id
_entity.type
_entity.pdbx_description
1 polymer ?
#
loop_
_entity_poly.entity_id
_entity_poly.type
_entity_poly.pdbx_seq_one_letter_code
_entity_poly.pdbx_strand_id
1 'polypeptide(L)'
;MKKIFTFICVGIFLISAICLDVSAAKKSSKLSKEAVQEMSDNIDNLTKKIYARALLSPQDNETLIGIKIQLDNQMLVATATEMAPLYFKAGNVYKLRGMKAEAIDCYQTILENFSDTALAPKARAALAELGVTVTAPIEAEESEEI
;
A
#
# COMPACT_ATOMS: atom_id res chain seq x y z
N MET A 1 -12.99 -21.93 45.42
CA MET A 1 -13.67 -22.78 44.42
C MET A 1 -14.25 -21.86 43.34
N LYS A 2 -13.96 -22.18 42.06
CA LYS A 2 -14.78 -22.02 40.83
C LYS A 2 -15.65 -20.74 40.66
N LYS A 3 -15.77 -20.07 39.51
CA LYS A 3 -15.29 -20.17 38.12
C LYS A 3 -16.06 -19.08 37.32
N ILE A 4 -15.42 -18.49 36.28
CA ILE A 4 -15.98 -18.05 34.97
C ILE A 4 -16.85 -16.77 34.95
N PHE A 5 -16.47 -15.63 34.33
CA PHE A 5 -16.23 -15.24 32.92
C PHE A 5 -17.49 -15.02 32.02
N THR A 6 -17.62 -13.76 31.57
CA THR A 6 -18.06 -13.27 30.23
C THR A 6 -19.52 -13.36 29.73
N PHE A 7 -20.06 -12.14 29.47
CA PHE A 7 -20.58 -11.62 28.18
C PHE A 7 -21.97 -12.02 27.64
N ILE A 8 -22.57 -11.02 26.95
CA ILE A 8 -23.65 -11.03 25.93
C ILE A 8 -25.04 -10.58 26.42
N CYS A 9 -25.72 -9.85 25.51
CA CYS A 9 -27.04 -9.19 25.57
C CYS A 9 -26.92 -7.72 26.04
N VAL A 10 -27.23 -6.68 25.26
CA VAL A 10 -28.29 -6.47 24.28
C VAL A 10 -27.89 -5.26 23.42
N GLY A 11 -28.10 -5.32 22.10
CA GLY A 11 -27.88 -4.14 21.26
C GLY A 11 -28.13 -4.32 19.77
N ILE A 12 -28.97 -5.28 19.37
CA ILE A 12 -29.62 -5.21 18.06
C ILE A 12 -30.70 -4.15 18.21
N PHE A 13 -30.48 -2.94 17.69
CA PHE A 13 -31.53 -2.06 17.17
C PHE A 13 -30.90 -0.88 16.43
N LEU A 14 -31.49 -0.56 15.27
CA LEU A 14 -31.23 0.55 14.34
C LEU A 14 -30.40 0.20 13.10
N ILE A 15 -30.89 -0.78 12.34
CA ILE A 15 -30.86 -0.68 10.88
C ILE A 15 -32.05 0.20 10.49
N SER A 16 -31.82 1.47 10.21
CA SER A 16 -32.79 2.29 9.48
C SER A 16 -32.07 3.37 8.68
N ALA A 17 -32.18 3.21 7.37
CA ALA A 17 -32.20 4.26 6.37
C ALA A 17 -30.99 5.21 6.33
N ILE A 18 -29.97 4.82 5.58
CA ILE A 18 -29.37 5.75 4.62
C ILE A 18 -29.25 4.99 3.29
N CYS A 19 -30.22 5.20 2.40
CA CYS A 19 -29.95 5.11 0.97
C CYS A 19 -28.94 6.22 0.67
N LEU A 20 -27.63 5.91 0.70
CA LEU A 20 -26.66 6.76 0.05
C LEU A 20 -26.70 6.38 -1.43
N ASP A 21 -27.22 7.32 -2.22
CA ASP A 21 -27.04 7.38 -3.66
C ASP A 21 -25.65 6.87 -4.04
N VAL A 22 -25.62 5.77 -4.78
CA VAL A 22 -24.45 5.29 -5.52
C VAL A 22 -24.25 6.21 -6.72
N SER A 23 -23.95 7.49 -6.45
CA SER A 23 -23.74 8.51 -7.45
C SER A 23 -22.82 9.58 -6.90
N ALA A 24 -21.58 9.18 -6.65
CA ALA A 24 -20.45 10.09 -6.64
C ALA A 24 -19.17 9.34 -7.04
N ALA A 25 -19.17 8.76 -8.24
CA ALA A 25 -17.94 8.60 -9.02
C ALA A 25 -17.47 10.00 -9.43
N LYS A 26 -17.00 10.80 -8.46
CA LYS A 26 -16.34 12.07 -8.73
C LYS A 26 -15.01 11.73 -9.38
N LYS A 27 -14.97 11.93 -10.71
CA LYS A 27 -13.81 12.25 -11.56
C LYS A 27 -12.49 12.14 -10.79
N SER A 28 -11.89 10.95 -10.80
CA SER A 28 -10.52 10.75 -10.36
C SER A 28 -9.59 11.48 -11.32
N SER A 29 -9.33 12.76 -11.04
CA SER A 29 -8.27 13.47 -11.71
C SER A 29 -6.95 12.82 -11.33
N LYS A 30 -6.11 12.56 -12.34
CA LYS A 30 -4.69 12.23 -12.18
C LYS A 30 -4.08 13.09 -11.07
N LEU A 31 -3.30 12.48 -10.18
CA LEU A 31 -2.63 13.20 -9.08
C LEU A 31 -1.88 14.43 -9.61
N SER A 32 -2.03 15.55 -8.90
CA SER A 32 -1.23 16.75 -9.18
C SER A 32 0.20 16.56 -8.66
N LYS A 33 1.14 17.33 -9.21
CA LYS A 33 2.56 17.26 -8.78
C LYS A 33 2.72 17.65 -7.31
N GLU A 34 1.91 18.61 -6.85
CA GLU A 34 1.89 19.08 -5.47
C GLU A 34 1.43 17.97 -4.53
N ALA A 35 0.38 17.23 -4.90
CA ALA A 35 -0.10 16.09 -4.11
C ALA A 35 0.96 14.97 -4.03
N VAL A 36 1.66 14.68 -5.14
CA VAL A 36 2.77 13.70 -5.16
C VAL A 36 3.90 14.13 -4.21
N GLN A 37 4.25 15.42 -4.22
CA GLN A 37 5.28 15.95 -3.33
C GLN A 37 4.85 15.89 -1.86
N GLU A 38 3.62 16.30 -1.55
CA GLU A 38 3.07 16.25 -0.19
C GLU A 38 3.07 14.81 0.35
N MET A 39 2.66 13.84 -0.48
CA MET A 39 2.72 12.43 -0.10
C MET A 39 4.16 11.97 0.16
N SER A 40 5.12 12.35 -0.69
CA SER A 40 6.53 12.02 -0.47
C SER A 40 7.05 12.60 0.85
N ASP A 41 6.75 13.86 1.13
CA ASP A 41 7.17 14.56 2.35
C ASP A 41 6.56 13.89 3.60
N ASN A 42 5.29 13.52 3.53
CA ASN A 42 4.61 12.79 4.59
C ASN A 42 5.26 11.42 4.82
N ILE A 43 5.54 10.63 3.78
CA ILE A 43 6.21 9.32 3.93
C ILE A 43 7.61 9.49 4.53
N ASP A 44 8.37 10.50 4.12
CA ASP A 44 9.69 10.78 4.65
C ASP A 44 9.64 11.18 6.13
N ASN A 45 8.65 11.98 6.52
CA ASN A 45 8.41 12.33 7.93
C ASN A 45 8.05 11.11 8.78
N LEU A 46 7.19 10.22 8.27
CA LEU A 46 6.83 8.96 8.94
C LEU A 46 8.07 8.06 9.10
N THR A 47 8.89 7.96 8.05
CA THR A 47 10.15 7.20 8.05
C THR A 47 11.10 7.72 9.12
N LYS A 48 11.28 9.04 9.21
CA LYS A 48 12.10 9.68 10.26
C LYS A 48 11.58 9.35 11.66
N LYS A 49 10.25 9.38 11.87
CA LYS A 49 9.64 9.05 13.15
C LYS A 49 9.90 7.60 13.55
N ILE A 50 9.84 6.64 12.62
CA ILE A 50 10.17 5.22 12.90
C ILE A 50 11.63 5.09 13.36
N TYR A 51 12.56 5.75 12.67
CA TYR A 51 13.96 5.72 13.08
C TYR A 51 14.20 6.39 14.43
N ALA A 52 13.44 7.43 14.76
CA ALA A 52 13.55 8.15 16.03
C ALA A 52 12.79 7.50 17.21
N ARG A 53 11.70 6.79 16.93
CA ARG A 53 10.81 6.15 17.91
C ARG A 53 10.24 4.88 17.30
N ALA A 54 10.46 3.74 17.96
CA ALA A 54 10.04 2.42 17.49
C ALA A 54 8.52 2.25 17.26
N LEU A 55 7.68 3.26 17.52
CA LEU A 55 6.22 3.21 17.34
C LEU A 55 5.72 4.50 16.69
N LEU A 56 5.04 4.37 15.54
CA LEU A 56 4.24 5.47 14.97
C LEU A 56 3.06 5.79 15.89
N SER A 57 2.64 7.05 15.91
CA SER A 57 1.38 7.43 16.55
C SER A 57 0.17 6.86 15.78
N PRO A 58 -1.02 6.75 16.39
CA PRO A 58 -2.24 6.38 15.67
C PRO A 58 -2.48 7.24 14.43
N GLN A 59 -2.27 8.55 14.53
CA GLN A 59 -2.42 9.47 13.40
C GLN A 59 -1.45 9.18 12.26
N ASP A 60 -0.20 8.89 12.59
CA ASP A 60 0.83 8.52 11.61
C ASP A 60 0.48 7.21 10.90
N ASN A 61 -0.17 6.28 11.60
CA ASN A 61 -0.72 5.05 11.03
C ASN A 61 -1.86 5.32 10.06
N GLU A 62 -2.82 6.14 10.46
CA GLU A 62 -3.94 6.54 9.60
C GLU A 62 -3.44 7.25 8.33
N THR A 63 -2.43 8.11 8.46
CA THR A 63 -1.81 8.78 7.31
C THR A 63 -1.18 7.77 6.34
N LEU A 64 -0.43 6.79 6.84
CA LEU A 64 0.20 5.77 5.99
C LEU A 64 -0.84 4.92 5.24
N ILE A 65 -1.90 4.51 5.93
CA ILE A 65 -3.03 3.76 5.35
C ILE A 65 -3.74 4.61 4.29
N GLY A 66 -4.03 5.87 4.61
CA GLY A 66 -4.67 6.81 3.69
C GLY A 66 -3.86 7.02 2.41
N ILE A 67 -2.54 7.18 2.52
CA ILE A 67 -1.63 7.29 1.36
C ILE A 67 -1.73 6.04 0.49
N LYS A 68 -1.70 4.84 1.08
CA LYS A 68 -1.79 3.58 0.31
C LYS A 68 -3.12 3.49 -0.45
N ILE A 69 -4.24 3.79 0.22
CA ILE A 69 -5.57 3.84 -0.43
C ILE A 69 -5.58 4.83 -1.60
N GLN A 70 -4.98 6.01 -1.44
CA GLN A 70 -4.91 7.00 -2.52
C GLN A 70 -4.08 6.49 -3.71
N LEU A 71 -2.95 5.84 -3.45
CA LEU A 71 -2.11 5.25 -4.49
C LEU A 71 -2.85 4.13 -5.23
N ASP A 72 -3.51 3.22 -4.51
CA ASP A 72 -4.22 2.09 -5.09
C ASP A 72 -5.39 2.58 -5.97
N ASN A 73 -6.16 3.55 -5.46
CA ASN A 73 -7.24 4.18 -6.23
C ASN A 73 -6.73 4.89 -7.48
N GLN A 74 -5.57 5.53 -7.43
CA GLN A 74 -4.98 6.18 -8.59
C GLN A 74 -4.45 5.17 -9.60
N MET A 75 -3.91 4.03 -9.14
CA MET A 75 -3.52 2.92 -10.02
C MET A 75 -4.70 2.36 -10.82
N LEU A 76 -5.90 2.29 -10.22
CA LEU A 76 -7.13 1.88 -10.92
C LEU A 76 -7.55 2.83 -12.04
N VAL A 77 -7.07 4.07 -12.01
CA VAL A 77 -7.49 5.14 -12.91
C VAL A 77 -6.45 5.36 -14.00
N ALA A 78 -5.19 5.50 -13.61
CA ALA A 78 -4.06 5.66 -14.51
C ALA A 78 -2.76 5.27 -13.82
N THR A 79 -2.04 4.33 -14.42
CA THR A 79 -0.66 4.02 -14.03
C THR A 79 0.24 5.19 -14.41
N ALA A 80 0.93 5.77 -13.42
CA ALA A 80 1.88 6.85 -13.63
C ALA A 80 3.20 6.51 -12.96
N THR A 81 4.32 6.62 -13.69
CA THR A 81 5.65 6.20 -13.22
C THR A 81 6.08 6.91 -11.94
N GLU A 82 5.54 8.11 -11.65
CA GLU A 82 5.82 8.84 -10.41
C GLU A 82 5.26 8.14 -9.15
N MET A 83 4.38 7.15 -9.32
CA MET A 83 3.85 6.36 -8.20
C MET A 83 4.84 5.30 -7.72
N ALA A 84 5.74 4.79 -8.58
CA ALA A 84 6.66 3.72 -8.20
C ALA A 84 7.55 4.08 -6.99
N PRO A 85 8.14 5.29 -6.90
CA PRO A 85 8.84 5.73 -5.69
C PRO A 85 7.95 5.79 -4.43
N LEU A 86 6.67 6.14 -4.58
CA LEU A 86 5.73 6.23 -3.45
C LEU A 86 5.39 4.84 -2.90
N TYR A 87 5.08 3.88 -3.78
CA TYR A 87 4.90 2.48 -3.39
C TYR A 87 6.16 1.93 -2.71
N PHE A 88 7.35 2.22 -3.24
CA PHE A 88 8.60 1.71 -2.67
C PHE A 88 8.85 2.27 -1.26
N LYS A 89 8.64 3.58 -1.07
CA LYS A 89 8.79 4.21 0.24
C LYS A 89 7.73 3.73 1.24
N ALA A 90 6.46 3.63 0.82
CA ALA A 90 5.40 3.08 1.67
C ALA A 90 5.68 1.63 2.08
N GLY A 91 6.13 0.78 1.14
CA GLY A 91 6.55 -0.59 1.41
C GLY A 91 7.67 -0.67 2.45
N ASN A 92 8.67 0.21 2.38
CA ASN A 92 9.74 0.29 3.38
C ASN A 92 9.21 0.64 4.78
N VAL A 93 8.27 1.58 4.87
CA VAL A 93 7.64 1.96 6.13
C VAL A 93 6.84 0.77 6.70
N TYR A 94 6.03 0.09 5.89
CA TYR A 94 5.29 -1.11 6.32
C TYR A 94 6.23 -2.24 6.79
N LYS A 95 7.31 -2.49 6.05
CA LYS A 95 8.32 -3.50 6.41
C LYS A 95 8.96 -3.20 7.77
N LEU A 96 9.38 -1.96 8.00
CA LEU A 96 9.97 -1.54 9.28
C LEU A 96 9.00 -1.67 10.46
N ARG A 97 7.69 -1.64 10.19
CA ARG A 97 6.63 -1.81 11.18
C ARG A 97 6.21 -3.26 11.40
N GLY A 98 6.83 -4.22 10.70
CA GLY A 98 6.45 -5.63 10.75
C GLY A 98 5.13 -5.95 10.02
N MET A 99 4.56 -4.99 9.29
CA MET A 99 3.37 -5.15 8.46
C MET A 99 3.77 -5.79 7.12
N LYS A 100 4.08 -7.09 7.19
CA LYS A 100 4.69 -7.81 6.06
C LYS A 100 3.79 -7.88 4.84
N ALA A 101 2.49 -8.10 5.01
CA ALA A 101 1.55 -8.26 3.90
C ALA A 101 1.47 -6.97 3.06
N GLU A 102 1.33 -5.83 3.74
CA GLU A 102 1.23 -4.51 3.12
C GLU A 102 2.55 -4.09 2.46
N ALA A 103 3.68 -4.48 3.04
CA ALA A 103 5.00 -4.27 2.44
C ALA A 103 5.15 -5.09 1.15
N ILE A 104 4.80 -6.39 1.19
CA ILE A 104 4.83 -7.28 0.03
C ILE A 104 3.97 -6.71 -1.10
N ASP A 105 2.73 -6.34 -0.79
CA ASP A 105 1.79 -5.79 -1.75
C ASP A 105 2.37 -4.53 -2.43
N CYS A 106 2.92 -3.58 -1.67
CA CYS A 106 3.58 -2.40 -2.25
C CYS A 106 4.73 -2.76 -3.22
N TYR A 107 5.57 -3.74 -2.89
CA TYR A 107 6.67 -4.13 -3.75
C TYR A 107 6.21 -4.93 -4.97
N GLN A 108 5.20 -5.77 -4.83
CA GLN A 108 4.58 -6.50 -5.95
C GLN A 108 3.97 -5.55 -6.96
N THR A 109 3.26 -4.50 -6.50
CA THR A 109 2.71 -3.47 -7.39
C THR A 109 3.80 -2.85 -8.28
N ILE A 110 5.03 -2.66 -7.76
CA ILE A 110 6.16 -2.17 -8.55
C ILE A 110 6.58 -3.15 -9.63
N LEU A 111 6.62 -4.45 -9.33
CA LEU A 111 6.99 -5.45 -10.31
C LEU A 111 5.93 -5.66 -11.40
N GLU A 112 4.67 -5.48 -11.05
CA GLU A 112 3.53 -5.68 -11.95
C GLU A 112 3.29 -4.48 -12.87
N ASN A 113 3.47 -3.25 -12.35
CA ASN A 113 3.06 -2.03 -13.05
C ASN A 113 4.23 -1.13 -13.45
N PHE A 114 5.41 -1.33 -12.87
CA PHE A 114 6.58 -0.44 -13.00
C PHE A 114 7.89 -1.24 -13.21
N SER A 115 7.80 -2.37 -13.90
CA SER A 115 8.91 -3.33 -14.09
C SER A 115 10.10 -2.77 -14.85
N ASP A 116 9.88 -1.73 -15.65
CA ASP A 116 10.86 -1.00 -16.46
C ASP A 116 11.66 0.04 -15.65
N THR A 117 11.21 0.35 -14.43
CA THR A 117 11.88 1.33 -13.58
C THR A 117 13.10 0.74 -12.85
N ALA A 118 14.05 1.61 -12.48
CA ALA A 118 15.18 1.24 -11.62
C ALA A 118 14.77 0.76 -10.21
N LEU A 119 13.48 0.85 -9.85
CA LEU A 119 12.94 0.35 -8.58
C LEU A 119 12.55 -1.12 -8.64
N ALA A 120 12.27 -1.69 -9.82
CA ALA A 120 11.93 -3.10 -9.97
C ALA A 120 12.98 -4.06 -9.34
N PRO A 121 14.30 -3.96 -9.63
CA PRO A 121 15.28 -4.82 -8.97
C PRO A 121 15.35 -4.61 -7.44
N LYS A 122 15.10 -3.39 -6.96
CA LYS A 122 15.07 -3.11 -5.51
C LYS A 122 13.84 -3.70 -4.84
N ALA A 123 12.68 -3.67 -5.51
CA ALA A 123 11.45 -4.30 -5.04
C ALA A 123 11.61 -5.82 -4.97
N ARG A 124 12.26 -6.46 -5.97
CA ARG A 124 12.60 -7.89 -5.92
C ARG A 124 13.46 -8.24 -4.72
N ALA A 125 14.51 -7.46 -4.46
CA ALA A 125 15.38 -7.66 -3.30
C ALA A 125 14.60 -7.52 -1.98
N ALA A 126 13.77 -6.50 -1.86
CA ALA A 126 12.96 -6.29 -0.67
C ALA A 126 11.94 -7.41 -0.43
N LEU A 127 11.35 -7.96 -1.49
CA LEU A 127 10.48 -9.15 -1.44
C LEU A 127 11.23 -10.40 -0.99
N ALA A 128 12.45 -10.61 -1.50
CA ALA A 128 13.29 -11.72 -1.07
C ALA A 128 13.65 -11.63 0.42
N GLU A 129 13.96 -10.44 0.93
CA GLU A 129 14.18 -10.19 2.36
C GLU A 129 12.94 -10.47 3.22
N LEU A 130 11.74 -10.35 2.65
CA LEU A 130 10.47 -10.71 3.29
C LEU A 130 10.10 -12.19 3.14
N GLY A 131 10.93 -12.98 2.45
CA GLY A 131 10.72 -14.41 2.22
C GLY A 131 9.84 -14.73 1.02
N VAL A 132 9.59 -13.77 0.13
CA VAL A 132 8.82 -13.97 -1.11
C VAL A 132 9.77 -14.32 -2.25
N THR A 133 9.55 -15.47 -2.89
CA THR A 133 10.29 -15.86 -4.09
C THR A 133 9.65 -15.21 -5.32
N VAL A 134 10.37 -14.30 -5.97
CA VAL A 134 9.94 -13.69 -7.23
C VAL A 134 10.55 -14.47 -8.38
N THR A 135 9.77 -15.32 -9.04
CA THR A 135 10.17 -15.92 -10.31
C THR A 135 10.03 -14.86 -11.40
N ALA A 136 11.11 -14.57 -12.13
CA ALA A 136 11.03 -13.74 -13.32
C ALA A 136 10.09 -14.40 -14.35
N PRO A 137 9.35 -13.63 -15.16
CA PRO A 137 8.69 -14.19 -16.32
C PRO A 137 9.75 -14.87 -17.17
N ILE A 138 9.52 -16.14 -17.51
CA ILE A 138 10.32 -16.84 -18.50
C ILE A 138 10.13 -16.03 -19.78
N GLU A 139 11.17 -15.34 -20.24
CA GLU A 139 11.19 -14.81 -21.61
C GLU A 139 10.97 -16.02 -22.50
N ALA A 140 9.78 -16.11 -23.10
CA ALA A 140 9.55 -17.06 -24.16
C ALA A 140 10.53 -16.67 -25.25
N GLU A 141 11.62 -17.43 -25.38
CA GLU A 141 12.49 -17.33 -26.52
C GLU A 141 11.58 -17.48 -27.75
N GLU A 142 11.38 -16.39 -28.47
CA GLU A 142 10.84 -16.44 -29.82
C GLU A 142 11.81 -17.30 -30.61
N SER A 143 11.51 -18.60 -30.69
CA SER A 143 12.11 -19.48 -31.66
C SER A 143 11.74 -18.93 -33.03
N GLU A 144 12.64 -18.13 -33.59
CA GLU A 144 12.71 -17.87 -35.02
C GLU A 144 12.86 -19.24 -35.72
N GLU A 145 11.72 -19.83 -36.12
CA GLU A 145 11.73 -20.86 -37.16
C GLU A 145 11.90 -20.15 -38.51
N ILE A 146 13.09 -20.32 -39.08
CA ILE A 146 13.46 -20.02 -40.47
C ILE A 146 12.83 -21.05 -41.41
#